data_AF-A0A2S8FE39-F1
#
_entry.id   AF-A0A2S8FE39-F1
#
_cell.length_a   1.000
_cell.length_b   1.000
_cell.length_c   1.000
_cell.angle_alpha   90.00
_cell.angle_beta   90.00
_cell.angle_gamma   90.00
#
_symmetry.space_group_name_H-M   'P 1'
#
loop_
_entity.id
_entity.type
_entity.pdbx_description
1 polymer ?
#
loop_
_entity_poly.entity_id
_entity_poly.type
_entity_poly.pdbx_seq_one_letter_code
_entity_poly.pdbx_strand_id
1 'polypeptide(L)'
;MTCYRNTDLDLVSRDDLSDLAVALEKGGISPLHVTPSPNGFWYATFETDKQYTEPNPNILQMLDVINSLTESVQSLWATCIKREFNIGYDCGTDPWAFNQGLSTELLRRLAEVGASIRITLYPYRSESVPEELT
;
A
#
# COMPACT_ATOMS: atom_id res chain seq x y z
N MET A 1 4.08 -14.22 -16.79
CA MET A 1 2.81 -14.25 -16.06
C MET A 1 2.48 -12.92 -15.42
N THR A 2 1.24 -12.45 -15.59
CA THR A 2 0.65 -11.31 -14.88
C THR A 2 0.18 -11.79 -13.52
N CYS A 3 0.68 -11.18 -12.44
CA CYS A 3 0.33 -11.58 -11.08
C CYS A 3 0.37 -10.40 -10.10
N TYR A 4 -0.34 -10.58 -8.98
CA TYR A 4 -0.24 -9.68 -7.83
C TYR A 4 1.19 -9.67 -7.30
N ARG A 5 1.71 -8.48 -7.02
CA ARG A 5 3.06 -8.26 -6.49
C ARG A 5 3.01 -7.89 -5.00
N ASN A 6 2.33 -6.78 -4.70
CA ASN A 6 2.28 -6.20 -3.35
C ASN A 6 1.07 -5.26 -3.20
N THR A 7 0.82 -4.81 -1.97
CA THR A 7 -0.05 -3.67 -1.70
C THR A 7 0.69 -2.76 -0.74
N ASP A 8 0.94 -1.55 -1.20
CA ASP A 8 1.52 -0.48 -0.41
C ASP A 8 0.41 0.36 0.23
N LEU A 9 0.60 0.80 1.47
CA LEU A 9 -0.21 1.84 2.10
C LEU A 9 0.53 3.18 1.99
N ASP A 10 0.07 4.04 1.09
CA ASP A 10 0.66 5.35 0.84
C ASP A 10 -0.09 6.45 1.60
N LEU A 11 0.62 7.14 2.48
CA LEU A 11 0.11 8.24 3.28
C LEU A 11 0.80 9.56 2.95
N VAL A 12 0.02 10.64 2.97
CA VAL A 12 0.52 12.02 2.96
C VAL A 12 -0.21 12.83 4.02
N SER A 13 0.54 13.54 4.85
CA SER A 13 0.00 14.45 5.87
C SER A 13 0.80 15.75 5.95
N ARG A 14 0.22 16.78 6.58
CA ARG A 14 1.00 17.96 7.02
C ARG A 14 1.64 17.74 8.38
N ASP A 15 1.07 16.82 9.16
CA ASP A 15 1.51 16.50 10.50
C ASP A 15 2.56 15.39 10.46
N ASP A 16 3.35 15.30 11.53
CA ASP A 16 4.33 14.23 11.74
C ASP A 16 3.63 12.86 11.79
N LEU A 17 4.13 11.92 10.98
CA LEU A 17 3.58 10.57 10.85
C LEU A 17 4.27 9.53 11.75
N SER A 18 5.26 9.93 12.57
CA SER A 18 6.09 9.01 13.36
C SER A 18 5.29 8.14 14.32
N ASP A 19 4.34 8.72 15.06
CA ASP A 19 3.51 7.97 16.02
C ASP A 19 2.56 7.00 15.31
N LEU A 20 2.02 7.40 14.16
CA LEU A 20 1.21 6.51 13.32
C LEU A 20 2.07 5.36 12.79
N ALA A 21 3.29 5.63 12.33
CA ALA A 21 4.20 4.61 11.85
C ALA A 21 4.52 3.56 12.92
N VAL A 22 4.85 3.99 14.15
CA VAL A 22 5.10 3.08 15.28
C VAL A 22 3.88 2.23 15.61
N ALA A 23 2.68 2.80 15.51
CA ALA A 23 1.44 2.06 15.78
C ALA A 23 1.14 1.01 14.70
N LEU A 24 1.34 1.36 13.42
CA LEU A 24 1.17 0.44 12.29
C LEU A 24 2.20 -0.69 12.34
N GLU A 25 3.47 -0.38 12.63
CA GLU A 25 4.55 -1.36 12.75
C GLU A 25 4.27 -2.39 13.85
N LYS A 26 3.78 -1.95 15.02
CA LYS A 26 3.34 -2.86 16.10
C LYS A 26 2.21 -3.81 15.66
N GLY A 27 1.42 -3.43 14.66
CA GLY A 27 0.37 -4.25 14.07
C GLY A 27 0.84 -5.17 12.94
N GLY A 28 2.14 -5.20 12.65
CA GLY A 28 2.73 -6.00 11.57
C GLY A 28 2.69 -5.32 10.20
N ILE A 29 2.72 -3.98 10.17
CA ILE A 29 2.76 -3.17 8.95
C ILE A 29 4.01 -2.28 9.01
N SER A 30 5.13 -2.81 8.49
CA SER A 30 6.42 -2.12 8.52
C SER A 30 6.48 -0.91 7.60
N PRO A 31 7.15 0.18 8.02
CA PRO A 31 7.43 1.31 7.15
C PRO A 31 8.52 0.96 6.13
N LEU A 32 8.25 1.22 4.84
CA LEU A 32 9.29 1.29 3.82
C LEU A 32 10.00 2.64 3.86
N HIS A 33 9.24 3.72 4.09
CA HIS A 33 9.77 5.05 4.37
C HIS A 33 8.77 5.87 5.16
N VAL A 34 9.28 6.77 6.00
CA VAL A 34 8.52 7.83 6.68
C VAL A 34 9.42 9.05 6.68
N THR A 35 9.07 10.08 5.91
CA THR A 35 9.98 11.20 5.67
C THR A 35 9.27 12.54 5.57
N PRO A 36 9.78 13.58 6.24
CA PRO A 36 9.38 14.95 5.96
C PRO A 36 9.97 15.42 4.62
N SER A 37 9.19 16.19 3.87
CA SER A 37 9.61 16.79 2.61
C SER A 37 9.77 18.30 2.75
N PRO A 38 10.68 18.93 1.97
CA PRO A 38 10.86 20.38 1.97
C PRO A 38 9.60 21.19 1.65
N ASN A 39 8.57 20.58 1.07
CA ASN A 39 7.29 21.22 0.77
C ASN A 39 6.34 21.30 1.99
N GLY A 40 6.80 20.87 3.18
CA GLY A 40 6.03 20.92 4.42
C GLY A 40 5.03 19.78 4.60
N PHE A 41 5.14 18.72 3.80
CA PHE A 41 4.36 17.49 3.97
C PHE A 41 5.24 16.33 4.45
N TRP A 42 4.61 15.38 5.11
CA TRP A 42 5.15 14.07 5.41
C TRP A 42 4.63 13.06 4.40
N TYR A 43 5.53 12.19 3.95
CA TYR A 43 5.26 11.08 3.03
C TYR A 43 5.63 9.79 3.73
N ALA A 44 4.76 8.80 3.67
CA ALA A 44 5.05 7.49 4.18
C ALA A 44 4.46 6.40 3.29
N THR A 45 5.20 5.30 3.17
CA THR A 45 4.72 4.07 2.56
C THR A 45 4.99 2.91 3.50
N PHE A 46 4.01 2.02 3.62
CA PHE A 46 4.08 0.85 4.48
C PHE A 46 3.68 -0.41 3.71
N GLU A 47 4.18 -1.56 4.14
CA GLU A 47 3.76 -2.88 3.67
C GLU A 47 3.51 -3.81 4.86
N THR A 48 2.69 -4.84 4.67
CA THR A 48 2.53 -5.90 5.67
C THR A 48 3.81 -6.73 5.78
N ASP A 49 4.21 -7.08 7.00
CA ASP A 49 5.35 -7.98 7.24
C ASP A 49 5.12 -9.37 6.64
N LYS A 50 3.84 -9.77 6.61
CA LYS A 50 3.40 -11.01 6.01
C LYS A 50 3.28 -10.85 4.49
N GLN A 51 3.74 -11.87 3.77
CA GLN A 51 3.55 -11.99 2.34
C GLN A 51 2.16 -12.55 2.02
N TYR A 52 1.52 -11.96 1.02
CA TYR A 52 0.21 -12.37 0.51
C TYR A 52 0.30 -12.57 -1.00
N THR A 53 -0.53 -13.45 -1.54
CA THR A 53 -0.62 -13.69 -2.99
C THR A 53 -1.77 -12.93 -3.64
N GLU A 54 -2.59 -12.22 -2.85
CA GLU A 54 -3.75 -11.48 -3.32
C GLU A 54 -3.97 -10.20 -2.48
N PRO A 55 -4.60 -9.16 -3.06
CA PRO A 55 -4.81 -7.87 -2.40
C PRO A 55 -5.84 -7.95 -1.27
N ASN A 56 -6.93 -8.73 -1.42
CA ASN A 56 -7.99 -8.78 -0.40
C ASN A 56 -7.46 -9.14 1.00
N PRO A 57 -6.77 -10.27 1.23
CA PRO A 57 -6.29 -10.63 2.55
C PRO A 57 -5.17 -9.71 3.06
N ASN A 58 -4.42 -9.07 2.17
CA ASN A 58 -3.39 -8.09 2.55
C ASN A 58 -4.04 -6.79 3.08
N ILE A 59 -4.94 -6.20 2.30
CA ILE A 59 -5.67 -4.98 2.67
C ILE A 59 -6.51 -5.21 3.93
N LEU A 60 -7.16 -6.38 4.07
CA LEU A 60 -7.93 -6.69 5.29
C LEU A 60 -7.06 -6.67 6.54
N GLN A 61 -5.84 -7.23 6.49
CA GLN A 61 -4.89 -7.18 7.59
C GLN A 61 -4.54 -5.73 7.94
N MET A 62 -4.25 -4.89 6.93
CA MET A 62 -3.96 -3.48 7.16
C MET A 62 -5.14 -2.74 7.80
N LEU A 63 -6.36 -2.99 7.31
CA LEU A 63 -7.58 -2.38 7.84
C LEU A 63 -7.90 -2.85 9.26
N ASP A 64 -7.59 -4.09 9.63
CA ASP A 64 -7.77 -4.59 10.99
C ASP A 64 -6.87 -3.82 11.98
N VAL A 65 -5.62 -3.55 11.59
CA VAL A 65 -4.70 -2.73 12.39
C VAL A 65 -5.19 -1.29 12.47
N ILE A 66 -5.56 -0.66 11.35
CA ILE A 66 -6.06 0.72 11.31
C ILE A 66 -7.28 0.90 12.23
N ASN A 67 -8.21 -0.06 12.22
CA ASN A 67 -9.40 -0.02 13.06
C ASN A 67 -9.11 -0.28 14.55
N SER A 68 -7.95 -0.85 14.88
CA SER A 68 -7.49 -1.08 16.25
C SER A 68 -6.65 0.05 16.84
N LEU A 69 -6.33 1.09 16.04
CA LEU A 69 -5.55 2.24 16.50
C LEU A 69 -6.25 2.95 17.66
N THR A 70 -5.47 3.52 18.59
CA THR A 70 -5.99 4.36 19.66
C THR A 70 -6.60 5.64 19.11
N GLU A 71 -7.50 6.28 19.85
CA GLU A 71 -8.15 7.54 19.42
C GLU A 71 -7.15 8.64 19.02
N SER A 72 -6.03 8.76 19.75
CA SER A 72 -4.96 9.71 19.44
C SER A 72 -4.33 9.44 18.07
N VAL A 73 -4.06 8.18 17.73
CA VAL A 73 -3.43 7.80 16.46
C VAL A 73 -4.45 7.79 15.31
N GLN A 74 -5.71 7.43 15.58
CA GLN A 74 -6.80 7.60 14.62
C GLN A 74 -6.99 9.06 14.22
N SER A 75 -6.77 10.00 15.16
CA SER A 75 -6.81 11.42 14.85
C SER A 75 -5.72 11.82 13.84
N LEU A 76 -4.50 11.29 13.98
CA LEU A 76 -3.42 11.50 13.00
C LEU A 76 -3.74 10.85 11.63
N TRP A 77 -4.30 9.65 11.63
CA TRP A 77 -4.82 9.04 10.40
C TRP A 77 -5.84 9.94 9.70
N ALA A 78 -6.76 10.55 10.47
CA ALA A 78 -7.79 11.43 9.92
C ALA A 78 -7.25 12.73 9.33
N THR A 79 -6.08 13.22 9.76
CA THR A 79 -5.44 14.41 9.16
C THR A 79 -4.71 14.11 7.85
N CYS A 80 -4.49 12.83 7.52
CA CYS A 80 -3.87 12.45 6.26
C CYS A 80 -4.72 12.90 5.06
N ILE A 81 -4.13 13.72 4.20
CA ILE A 81 -4.73 14.20 2.95
C ILE A 81 -4.71 13.13 1.86
N LYS A 82 -3.80 12.16 1.96
CA LYS A 82 -3.77 10.95 1.14
C LYS A 82 -3.77 9.74 2.07
N ARG A 83 -4.71 8.84 1.81
CA ARG A 83 -4.80 7.49 2.38
C ARG A 83 -5.12 6.55 1.23
N GLU A 84 -4.13 5.84 0.73
CA GLU A 84 -4.28 5.08 -0.52
C GLU A 84 -3.65 3.70 -0.38
N PHE A 85 -4.42 2.68 -0.75
CA PHE A 85 -3.94 1.32 -0.89
C PHE A 85 -3.55 1.11 -2.36
N ASN A 86 -2.26 1.05 -2.62
CA ASN A 86 -1.68 0.96 -3.95
C ASN A 86 -1.33 -0.49 -4.27
N ILE A 87 -2.17 -1.13 -5.09
CA ILE A 87 -2.05 -2.54 -5.46
C ILE A 87 -1.09 -2.65 -6.65
N GLY A 88 0.03 -3.33 -6.46
CA GLY A 88 1.02 -3.62 -7.48
C GLY A 88 0.74 -4.92 -8.22
N TYR A 89 0.85 -4.89 -9.55
CA TYR A 89 0.86 -6.07 -10.41
C TYR A 89 2.10 -6.09 -11.28
N ASP A 90 2.80 -7.21 -11.31
CA ASP A 90 3.76 -7.49 -12.37
C ASP A 90 2.97 -7.97 -13.59
N CYS A 91 3.09 -7.27 -14.73
CA CYS A 91 2.49 -7.68 -15.99
C CYS A 91 3.42 -8.64 -16.73
N GLY A 92 2.86 -9.70 -17.30
CA GLY A 92 3.57 -10.65 -18.15
C GLY A 92 2.90 -10.84 -19.51
N THR A 93 3.42 -11.80 -20.28
CA THR A 93 2.89 -12.20 -21.60
C THR A 93 1.69 -13.16 -21.51
N ASP A 94 1.35 -13.61 -20.31
CA ASP A 94 0.32 -14.58 -19.99
C ASP A 94 -0.29 -14.23 -18.61
N PRO A 95 -1.54 -14.59 -18.29
CA PRO A 95 -2.59 -15.04 -19.21
C PRO A 95 -3.00 -13.93 -20.20
N TRP A 96 -3.79 -14.28 -21.23
CA TRP A 96 -4.37 -13.32 -22.19
C TRP A 96 -5.15 -12.19 -21.50
N ALA A 97 -5.85 -12.51 -20.42
CA ALA A 97 -6.57 -11.56 -19.58
C ALA A 97 -6.38 -11.95 -18.12
N PHE A 98 -6.08 -10.95 -17.29
CA PHE A 98 -5.98 -11.10 -15.84
C PHE A 98 -7.15 -10.36 -15.19
N ASN A 99 -7.86 -11.04 -14.29
CA ASN A 99 -8.96 -10.46 -13.52
C ASN A 99 -8.70 -10.74 -12.05
N GLN A 100 -8.80 -9.71 -11.21
CA GLN A 100 -8.81 -9.88 -9.77
C GLN A 100 -9.82 -8.91 -9.17
N GLY A 101 -10.84 -9.48 -8.52
CA GLY A 101 -11.90 -8.70 -7.89
C GLY A 101 -11.51 -8.29 -6.47
N LEU A 102 -11.98 -7.10 -6.07
CA LEU A 102 -12.03 -6.70 -4.67
C LEU A 102 -13.43 -6.98 -4.12
N SER A 103 -13.50 -7.57 -2.94
CA SER A 103 -14.80 -7.86 -2.31
C SER A 103 -15.54 -6.56 -1.96
N THR A 104 -16.87 -6.59 -2.04
CA THR A 104 -17.72 -5.44 -1.65
C THR A 104 -17.51 -5.05 -0.19
N GLU A 105 -17.26 -6.04 0.67
CA GLU A 105 -16.94 -5.83 2.08
C GLU A 105 -15.63 -5.05 2.27
N LEU A 106 -14.58 -5.40 1.52
CA LEU A 106 -13.33 -4.65 1.55
C LEU A 106 -13.52 -3.21 1.04
N LEU A 107 -14.29 -3.02 -0.04
CA LEU A 107 -14.60 -1.69 -0.56
C LEU A 107 -15.37 -0.83 0.46
N ARG A 108 -16.32 -1.42 1.18
CA ARG A 108 -17.04 -0.76 2.28
C ARG A 108 -16.08 -0.33 3.39
N ARG A 109 -15.23 -1.24 3.87
CA ARG A 109 -14.27 -0.95 4.94
C ARG A 109 -13.24 0.11 4.55
N LEU A 110 -12.78 0.12 3.30
CA LEU A 110 -11.90 1.18 2.78
C LEU A 110 -12.57 2.55 2.82
N ALA A 111 -13.83 2.63 2.39
CA ALA A 111 -14.60 3.87 2.43
C ALA A 111 -14.81 4.37 3.87
N GLU A 112 -15.04 3.46 4.84
CA GLU A 112 -15.19 3.80 6.26
C GLU A 112 -13.94 4.44 6.87
N VAL A 113 -12.75 3.99 6.47
CA VAL A 113 -11.49 4.60 6.91
C VAL A 113 -11.07 5.81 6.05
N GLY A 114 -11.91 6.20 5.09
CA GLY A 114 -11.65 7.32 4.17
C GLY A 114 -10.45 7.10 3.25
N ALA A 115 -10.19 5.86 2.86
CA ALA A 115 -9.10 5.49 1.98
C ALA A 115 -9.55 5.26 0.53
N SER A 116 -8.60 5.40 -0.39
CA SER A 116 -8.76 5.17 -1.82
C SER A 116 -7.94 3.95 -2.28
N ILE A 117 -8.24 3.46 -3.49
CA ILE A 117 -7.46 2.42 -4.14
C ILE A 117 -6.70 3.03 -5.31
N ARG A 118 -5.42 2.67 -5.43
CA ARG A 118 -4.61 2.84 -6.63
C ARG A 118 -4.18 1.49 -7.16
N ILE A 119 -3.97 1.41 -8.46
CA ILE A 119 -3.41 0.23 -9.12
C ILE A 119 -2.14 0.68 -9.84
N THR A 120 -1.04 -0.01 -9.57
CA THR A 120 0.23 0.15 -10.29
C THR A 120 0.49 -1.10 -11.11
N LEU A 121 0.64 -0.92 -12.43
CA LEU A 121 0.96 -1.99 -13.36
C LEU A 121 2.43 -1.86 -13.77
N TYR A 122 3.25 -2.80 -13.32
CA TYR A 122 4.65 -2.88 -13.72
C TYR A 122 4.73 -3.62 -15.05
N PRO A 123 5.21 -2.98 -16.14
CA PRO A 123 5.23 -3.62 -17.45
C PRO A 123 6.16 -4.83 -17.46
N TYR A 124 5.87 -5.79 -18.32
CA TYR A 124 6.80 -6.87 -18.62
C TYR A 124 8.12 -6.27 -19.11
N ARG A 125 9.23 -6.62 -18.46
CA ARG A 125 10.59 -6.30 -18.91
C ARG A 125 11.25 -7.62 -19.30
N SER A 126 11.53 -7.80 -20.59
CA SER A 126 12.47 -8.85 -20.99
C SER A 126 13.80 -8.53 -20.34
N GLU A 127 14.48 -9.50 -19.71
CA GLU A 127 15.87 -9.30 -19.32
C GLU A 127 16.64 -8.81 -20.55
N SER A 128 17.16 -7.58 -20.49
CA SER A 128 18.06 -7.09 -21.52
C SER A 128 19.24 -8.04 -21.55
N VAL A 129 19.45 -8.70 -22.69
CA VAL A 129 20.72 -9.39 -22.97
C VAL A 129 21.83 -8.39 -22.67
N PRO A 130 22.82 -8.71 -21.82
CA PRO A 130 23.96 -7.82 -21.64
C PRO A 130 24.54 -7.49 -23.02
N GLU A 131 24.71 -6.20 -23.34
CA GLU A 131 25.55 -5.81 -24.47
C GLU A 131 26.94 -6.40 -24.19
N GLU A 132 27.24 -7.53 -24.82
CA GLU A 132 28.62 -8.01 -24.89
C GLU A 132 29.44 -6.88 -25.51
N LEU A 133 30.45 -6.47 -24.74
CA LEU A 133 31.47 -5.49 -25.11
C LEU A 133 31.97 -5.79 -26.53
N THR A 134 31.59 -4.93 -27.49
CA THR A 134 32.24 -4.86 -28.82
C THR A 134 33.70 -4.46 -28.69
#